data_AF-A0AAN7EBL0-F1
#
_entry.id   AF-A0AAN7EBL0-F1
#
_cell.length_a   1.000
_cell.length_b   1.000
_cell.length_c   1.000
_cell.angle_alpha   90.00
_cell.angle_beta   90.00
_cell.angle_gamma   90.00
#
_symmetry.space_group_name_H-M   'P 1'
#
loop_
_entity.id
_entity.type
_entity.pdbx_description
1 polymer ?
#
loop_
_entity_poly.entity_id
_entity_poly.type
_entity_poly.pdbx_seq_one_letter_code
_entity_poly.pdbx_strand_id
1 'polypeptide(L)' 'MKTLSVFFLFSLVLFVFIGNEQMVVEAKTCKIKIEPERPGLDCLSAICDSACKRKYEPQEAKGICLYDRYCYCYYPC' A
#
# COMPACT_ATOMS: atom_id res chain seq x y z
N MET A 1 -7.52 49.19 -9.57
CA MET A 1 -8.47 48.15 -9.15
C MET A 1 -8.27 46.85 -9.94
N LYS A 2 -7.09 46.22 -9.90
CA LYS A 2 -6.81 44.92 -10.56
C LYS A 2 -6.18 43.88 -9.62
N THR A 3 -5.67 44.32 -8.48
CA THR A 3 -4.97 43.50 -7.48
C THR A 3 -5.91 42.68 -6.60
N LEU A 4 -7.11 43.19 -6.29
CA LEU A 4 -8.10 42.45 -5.48
C LEU A 4 -8.51 41.11 -6.09
N SER A 5 -8.59 41.02 -7.42
CA SER A 5 -8.99 39.78 -8.11
C SER A 5 -7.93 38.68 -8.01
N VAL A 6 -6.65 39.04 -7.89
CA VAL A 6 -5.55 38.07 -7.84
C VAL A 6 -5.43 37.46 -6.45
N PHE A 7 -5.60 38.26 -5.39
CA PHE A 7 -5.61 37.76 -4.02
C PHE A 7 -6.75 36.77 -3.76
N PHE A 8 -7.93 37.03 -4.32
CA PHE A 8 -9.08 36.14 -4.14
C PHE A 8 -8.87 34.77 -4.80
N LEU A 9 -8.28 34.74 -5.99
CA LEU A 9 -7.91 33.50 -6.68
C LEU A 9 -6.86 32.70 -5.88
N PHE A 10 -5.87 33.38 -5.31
CA PHE A 10 -4.82 32.73 -4.54
C PHE A 10 -5.36 32.07 -3.25
N SER A 11 -6.25 32.76 -2.54
CA SER A 11 -6.90 32.20 -1.35
C SER A 11 -7.81 31.02 -1.68
N LEU A 12 -8.52 31.05 -2.82
CA LEU A 12 -9.42 29.97 -3.22
C LEU A 12 -8.66 28.67 -3.51
N VAL A 13 -7.48 28.77 -4.13
CA VAL A 13 -6.60 27.62 -4.39
C VAL A 13 -6.10 27.00 -3.08
N LEU A 14 -5.70 27.83 -2.10
CA LEU A 14 -5.27 27.35 -0.78
C LEU A 14 -6.35 26.55 -0.05
N PHE A 15 -7.63 26.94 -0.15
CA PHE A 15 -8.74 26.20 0.46
C PHE A 15 -8.96 24.82 -0.16
N VAL A 16 -8.69 24.65 -1.47
CA VAL A 16 -8.83 23.34 -2.14
C VAL A 16 -7.78 22.34 -1.65
N PHE A 17 -6.57 22.79 -1.30
CA PHE A 17 -5.53 21.92 -0.78
C PHE A 17 -5.76 21.48 0.68
N ILE A 18 -6.41 22.30 1.51
CA ILE A 18 -6.67 21.98 2.93
C ILE A 18 -7.80 20.94 3.06
N GLY A 19 -8.77 20.93 2.15
CA GLY A 19 -9.90 20.00 2.22
C GLY A 19 -9.59 18.55 1.82
N ASN A 20 -8.37 18.24 1.38
CA ASN A 20 -8.00 16.96 0.80
C ASN A 20 -7.03 16.15 1.68
N GLU A 21 -7.04 16.39 2.99
CA GLU A 21 -6.47 15.46 3.96
C GLU A 21 -7.39 14.24 4.03
N GLN A 22 -7.30 13.36 3.01
CA GLN A 22 -7.87 12.02 3.11
C GLN A 22 -7.30 11.36 4.35
N MET A 23 -8.15 11.18 5.36
CA MET A 23 -7.84 10.37 6.53
C MET A 23 -7.43 8.98 6.03
N VAL A 24 -6.13 8.71 6.03
CA VAL A 24 -5.58 7.38 5.82
C VAL A 24 -6.00 6.57 7.04
N VAL A 25 -7.17 5.94 6.96
CA VAL A 25 -7.58 4.95 7.96
C VAL A 25 -6.54 3.85 7.88
N GLU A 26 -5.70 3.74 8.91
CA GLU A 26 -4.69 2.69 9.03
C GLU A 26 -5.41 1.33 8.96
N ALA A 27 -5.42 0.72 7.78
CA ALA A 27 -6.05 -0.58 7.59
C ALA A 27 -5.29 -1.61 8.44
N LYS A 28 -6.02 -2.37 9.25
CA LYS A 28 -5.41 -3.37 10.12
C LYS A 28 -4.71 -4.39 9.23
N THR A 29 -3.41 -4.57 9.40
CA THR A 29 -2.66 -5.48 8.52
C THR A 29 -2.58 -6.86 9.15
N CYS A 30 -3.13 -7.87 8.46
CA CYS A 30 -2.99 -9.28 8.84
C CYS A 30 -1.72 -9.88 8.25
N LYS A 31 -1.10 -10.81 8.97
CA LYS A 31 0.10 -11.56 8.55
C LYS A 31 -0.18 -13.05 8.54
N ILE A 32 0.14 -13.72 7.44
CA ILE A 32 0.04 -15.18 7.31
C ILE A 32 1.28 -15.76 6.65
N LYS A 33 1.72 -16.92 7.12
CA LYS A 33 2.78 -17.69 6.48
C LYS A 33 2.19 -18.50 5.33
N ILE A 34 2.80 -18.44 4.16
CA ILE A 34 2.49 -19.36 3.05
C ILE A 34 3.69 -20.27 2.78
N GLU A 35 3.40 -21.51 2.45
CA GLU A 35 4.44 -22.43 2.01
C GLU A 35 4.90 -22.03 0.60
N PRO A 36 6.22 -22.00 0.35
CA PRO A 36 6.70 -21.74 -1.00
C PRO A 36 6.23 -22.86 -1.93
N GLU A 37 5.86 -22.51 -3.17
CA GLU A 37 5.48 -23.50 -4.20
C GLU A 37 6.58 -24.54 -4.46
N ARG A 38 7.83 -24.20 -4.13
CA ARG A 38 9.00 -25.09 -4.21
C ARG A 38 9.68 -25.22 -2.84
N PRO A 39 9.32 -26.23 -2.04
CA PRO A 39 10.01 -26.47 -0.77
C PRO A 39 11.50 -26.78 -1.01
N GLY A 40 12.38 -26.15 -0.24
CA GLY A 40 13.83 -26.34 -0.33
C GLY A 40 14.55 -25.41 -1.31
N LEU A 41 13.83 -24.55 -2.04
CA LEU A 41 14.42 -23.43 -2.78
C LEU A 41 14.44 -22.18 -1.89
N ASP A 42 15.45 -21.32 -2.08
CA ASP A 42 15.49 -20.02 -1.41
C ASP A 42 14.22 -19.23 -1.73
N CYS A 43 13.65 -18.60 -0.70
CA CYS A 43 12.46 -17.77 -0.85
C CYS A 43 12.80 -16.55 -1.70
N LEU A 44 12.26 -16.49 -2.91
CA LEU A 44 12.44 -15.35 -3.80
C LEU A 44 11.34 -14.32 -3.54
N SER A 45 11.74 -13.13 -3.06
CA SER A 45 10.81 -12.05 -2.67
C SER A 45 9.81 -11.69 -3.78
N ALA A 46 10.25 -11.64 -5.04
CA ALA A 46 9.36 -11.35 -6.17
C ALA A 46 8.30 -12.44 -6.41
N ILE A 47 8.67 -13.71 -6.24
CA ILE A 47 7.74 -14.85 -6.37
C ILE A 47 6.77 -14.85 -5.19
N CYS A 48 7.29 -14.65 -3.97
CA CYS A 48 6.49 -14.53 -2.75
C CYS A 48 5.46 -13.41 -2.87
N ASP A 49 5.87 -12.21 -3.30
CA ASP A 49 5.00 -11.07 -3.50
C ASP A 49 3.92 -11.32 -4.56
N SER A 50 4.30 -11.89 -5.70
CA SER A 50 3.36 -12.27 -6.76
C SER A 50 2.33 -13.31 -6.28
N ALA A 51 2.75 -14.31 -5.50
CA ALA A 51 1.86 -15.33 -4.96
C ALA A 51 0.88 -14.74 -3.93
N CYS A 52 1.36 -13.87 -3.05
CA CYS A 52 0.52 -13.16 -2.08
C CYS A 52 -0.53 -12.29 -2.77
N LYS A 53 -0.11 -11.48 -3.77
CA LYS A 53 -1.03 -10.64 -4.54
C LYS A 53 -2.14 -11.46 -5.18
N ARG A 54 -1.80 -12.53 -5.92
CA ARG A 54 -2.77 -13.41 -6.58
C ARG A 54 -3.74 -14.09 -5.62
N LYS A 55 -3.29 -14.47 -4.42
CA LYS A 55 -4.13 -15.18 -3.45
C LYS A 55 -5.12 -14.27 -2.74
N TYR A 56 -4.77 -13.00 -2.55
CA TYR A 56 -5.55 -12.05 -1.75
C TYR A 56 -6.19 -10.93 -2.59
N GLU A 57 -6.21 -11.03 -3.93
CA GLU A 57 -6.98 -10.10 -4.76
C GLU A 57 -8.45 -10.02 -4.30
N PRO A 58 -9.07 -8.83 -4.29
CA PRO A 58 -8.56 -7.53 -4.80
C PRO A 58 -7.78 -6.71 -3.76
N GLN A 59 -7.39 -7.29 -2.63
CA GLN A 59 -6.71 -6.59 -1.54
C GLN A 59 -5.25 -6.34 -1.91
N GLU A 60 -4.71 -5.17 -1.56
CA GLU A 60 -3.29 -4.86 -1.73
C GLU A 60 -2.43 -5.69 -0.76
N ALA A 61 -2.17 -6.93 -1.14
CA ALA A 61 -1.30 -7.82 -0.40
C ALA A 61 0.16 -7.66 -0.80
N LYS A 62 1.06 -7.79 0.18
CA LYS A 62 2.51 -7.75 0.00
C LYS A 62 3.13 -9.04 0.52
N GLY A 63 3.99 -9.66 -0.29
CA GLY A 63 4.78 -10.81 0.11
C GLY A 63 6.18 -10.41 0.55
N ILE A 64 6.63 -10.97 1.68
CA ILE A 64 7.99 -10.77 2.20
C ILE A 64 8.59 -12.12 2.55
N CYS A 65 9.80 -12.37 2.07
CA CYS A 65 10.61 -13.50 2.48
C CYS A 65 11.34 -13.18 3.80
N LEU A 66 11.17 -14.05 4.80
CA LEU A 66 11.93 -14.00 6.06
C LEU A 66 12.85 -15.21 6.16
N TYR A 67 14.08 -14.95 6.61
CA TYR A 67 15.13 -15.97 6.79
C TYR A 67 15.43 -16.77 5.52
N ASP A 68 15.22 -16.16 4.34
CA ASP A 68 15.38 -16.77 3.01
C ASP A 68 14.65 -18.10 2.80
N ARG A 69 13.70 -18.46 3.66
CA ARG A 69 12.96 -19.74 3.60
C ARG A 69 11.45 -19.59 3.67
N TYR A 70 10.97 -18.57 4.34
CA TYR A 70 9.55 -18.46 4.65
C TYR A 70 8.95 -17.23 3.96
N CYS A 71 7.93 -17.47 3.13
CA CYS A 71 7.15 -16.40 2.55
C CYS A 71 5.99 -16.03 3.48
N TYR A 72 5.86 -14.74 3.76
CA TYR A 72 4.77 -14.17 4.56
C TYR A 72 3.98 -13.17 3.73
N CYS A 73 2.66 -13.30 3.73
CA CYS A 73 1.77 -12.33 3.12
C CYS A 73 1.21 -11.38 4.17
N TYR A 74 1.28 -10.09 3.85
CA TYR A 74 0.70 -8.98 4.59
C TYR A 74 -0.46 -8.44 3.77
N TYR A 75 -1.67 -8.39 4.31
CA TYR A 75 -2.84 -7.92 3.58
C TYR A 75 -3.78 -7.15 4.53
N PRO A 76 -4.58 -6.20 4.02
CA PRO A 76 -5.55 -5.49 4.84
C PRO A 76 -6.65 -6.44 5.32
N CYS A 77 -6.89 -6.40 6.62
CA CYS A 77 -8.03 -6.94 7.36
C CYS A 77 -8.49 -5.85 8.35
#